data_AF-A0A7W9HRH8-F1
#
_entry.id   AF-A0A7W9HRH8-F1
#
_cell.length_a   1.000
_cell.length_b   1.000
_cell.length_c   1.000
_cell.angle_alpha   90.00
_cell.angle_beta   90.00
_cell.angle_gamma   90.00
#
_symmetry.space_group_name_H-M   'P 1'
#
loop_
_entity.id
_entity.type
_entity.pdbx_description
1 polymer ?
#
loop_
_entity_poly.entity_id
_entity_poly.type
_entity_poly.pdbx_seq_one_letter_code
_entity_poly.pdbx_strand_id
1 'polypeptide(L)'
;MTDTAYLHRIEYFRRQRNGSLLCEHVETVDDHGWYIARGEEWRAHYTRGCAEEFLARQDAQPGVYSVAVWRGPTRVCTVGLHWTG
;
A
#
# COMPACT_ATOMS: atom_id res chain seq x y z
N MET A 1 0.50 -22.06 -15.48
CA MET A 1 1.30 -20.83 -15.31
C MET A 1 0.46 -19.91 -14.48
N THR A 2 0.85 -19.65 -13.22
CA THR A 2 0.17 -18.68 -12.38
C THR A 2 0.35 -17.32 -13.03
N ASP A 3 -0.74 -16.69 -13.45
CA ASP A 3 -0.70 -15.40 -14.13
C ASP A 3 -0.28 -14.33 -13.13
N THR A 4 1.03 -14.04 -13.05
CA THR A 4 1.60 -13.05 -12.15
C THR A 4 1.35 -11.61 -12.62
N ALA A 5 0.54 -11.41 -13.67
CA ALA A 5 0.33 -10.10 -14.28
C ALA A 5 -0.18 -9.05 -13.28
N TYR A 6 -0.93 -9.49 -12.25
CA TYR A 6 -1.60 -8.63 -11.27
C TYR A 6 -0.96 -8.67 -9.87
N LEU A 7 0.09 -9.47 -9.71
CA LEU A 7 0.83 -9.56 -8.46
C LEU A 7 1.58 -8.25 -8.18
N HIS A 8 1.41 -7.71 -6.98
CA HIS A 8 2.16 -6.56 -6.50
C HIS A 8 2.50 -6.69 -5.02
N ARG A 9 3.64 -6.11 -4.64
CA ARG A 9 4.08 -6.01 -3.25
C ARG A 9 3.70 -4.65 -2.71
N ILE A 10 3.13 -4.60 -1.52
CA ILE A 10 2.78 -3.36 -0.83
C ILE A 10 3.61 -3.28 0.45
N GLU A 11 4.26 -2.15 0.64
CA GLU A 11 5.08 -1.86 1.81
C GLU A 11 4.48 -0.69 2.58
N TYR A 12 4.33 -0.87 3.89
CA TYR A 12 3.70 0.10 4.78
C TYR A 12 4.74 0.70 5.70
N PHE A 13 5.06 1.98 5.46
CA PHE A 13 6.04 2.70 6.25
C PHE A 13 5.36 3.65 7.23
N ARG A 14 5.44 3.41 8.53
CA ARG A 14 4.97 4.38 9.52
C ARG A 14 6.02 5.45 9.79
N ARG A 15 5.59 6.70 9.77
CA ARG A 15 6.42 7.85 10.15
C ARG A 15 6.64 7.88 11.66
N GLN A 16 7.91 7.86 12.04
CA GLN A 16 8.35 7.98 13.42
C GLN A 16 8.40 9.46 13.85
N ARG A 17 8.44 9.71 15.16
CA ARG A 17 8.49 11.08 15.73
C ARG A 17 9.70 11.89 15.28
N ASN A 18 10.83 11.22 15.04
CA ASN A 18 12.06 11.83 14.52
C ASN A 18 12.02 12.07 13.00
N GLY A 19 10.90 11.81 12.34
CA GLY A 19 10.68 11.99 10.91
C GLY A 19 11.13 10.80 10.04
N SER A 20 11.77 9.78 10.60
CA SER A 20 12.17 8.59 9.83
C SER A 20 10.96 7.72 9.46
N LEU A 21 11.15 6.87 8.46
CA LEU A 21 10.16 5.88 8.02
C LEU A 21 10.59 4.50 8.52
N LEU A 22 9.69 3.82 9.24
CA LEU A 22 9.85 2.43 9.65
C LEU A 22 8.95 1.55 8.78
N CYS A 23 9.51 0.58 8.06
CA CYS A 23 8.71 -0.43 7.37
C CYS A 23 8.10 -1.37 8.42
N GLU A 24 6.79 -1.24 8.67
CA GLU A 24 6.10 -2.04 9.69
C GLU A 24 5.47 -3.30 9.09
N HIS A 25 4.93 -3.19 7.88
CA HIS A 25 4.29 -4.32 7.21
C HIS A 25 4.69 -4.40 5.74
N VAL A 26 4.69 -5.63 5.25
CA VAL A 26 4.86 -5.97 3.84
C VAL A 26 3.82 -7.02 3.50
N GLU A 27 3.10 -6.82 2.41
CA GLU A 27 2.21 -7.85 1.87
C GLU A 27 2.45 -8.02 0.38
N THR A 28 2.02 -9.18 -0.13
CA THR A 28 1.96 -9.46 -1.56
C THR A 28 0.50 -9.73 -1.90
N VAL A 29 -0.03 -8.93 -2.81
CA VAL A 29 -1.44 -8.95 -3.23
C VAL A 29 -1.50 -9.37 -4.69
N ASP A 30 -2.37 -10.32 -4.99
CA ASP A 30 -2.79 -10.62 -6.35
C ASP A 30 -4.19 -10.02 -6.54
N ASP A 31 -4.26 -8.84 -7.14
CA ASP A 31 -5.50 -8.08 -7.23
C ASP A 31 -5.65 -7.35 -8.57
N HIS A 32 -6.71 -7.73 -9.29
CA HIS A 32 -7.09 -7.16 -10.57
C HIS A 32 -7.67 -5.74 -10.45
N GLY A 33 -8.25 -5.39 -9.30
CA GLY A 33 -8.94 -4.12 -9.04
C GLY A 33 -8.04 -2.90 -9.24
N TRP A 34 -6.78 -3.03 -8.85
CA TRP A 34 -5.77 -2.00 -9.05
C TRP A 34 -5.55 -1.64 -10.54
N TYR A 35 -5.85 -2.58 -11.45
CA TYR A 35 -5.64 -2.45 -12.89
C TYR A 35 -6.92 -2.17 -13.70
N ILE A 36 -8.10 -2.10 -13.05
CA ILE A 36 -9.39 -1.89 -13.73
C ILE A 36 -9.43 -0.56 -14.49
N ALA A 37 -8.89 0.50 -13.90
CA ALA A 37 -8.86 1.82 -14.51
C ALA A 37 -7.43 2.35 -14.67
N ARG A 38 -7.25 3.21 -15.67
CA ARG A 38 -5.99 3.90 -15.95
C ARG A 38 -6.04 5.29 -15.33
N GLY A 39 -5.05 5.61 -14.48
CA GLY A 39 -4.89 6.94 -13.91
C GLY A 39 -4.20 6.91 -12.55
N GLU A 40 -3.38 7.91 -12.28
CA GLU A 40 -2.71 8.06 -10.98
C GLU A 40 -3.71 8.27 -9.84
N GLU A 41 -4.79 9.01 -10.09
CA GLU A 41 -5.85 9.25 -9.11
C GLU A 41 -6.59 7.97 -8.70
N TRP A 42 -6.96 7.13 -9.67
CA TRP A 42 -7.58 5.83 -9.40
C TRP A 42 -6.68 4.95 -8.54
N ARG A 43 -5.40 4.81 -8.94
CA ARG A 43 -4.43 4.00 -8.21
C ARG A 43 -4.23 4.51 -6.80
N ALA A 44 -4.17 5.82 -6.61
CA ALA A 44 -4.02 6.41 -5.28
C ALA A 44 -5.26 6.17 -4.41
N HIS A 45 -6.46 6.38 -4.95
CA HIS A 45 -7.71 6.12 -4.23
C HIS A 45 -7.85 4.64 -3.85
N TYR A 46 -7.65 3.76 -4.82
CA TYR A 46 -7.75 2.32 -4.63
C TYR A 46 -6.71 1.80 -3.62
N THR A 47 -5.43 2.22 -3.75
CA THR A 47 -4.38 1.83 -2.79
C THR A 47 -4.68 2.34 -1.37
N ARG A 48 -5.30 3.52 -1.20
CA ARG A 48 -5.72 3.97 0.14
C ARG A 48 -6.77 3.06 0.75
N GLY A 49 -7.80 2.68 0.00
CA GLY A 49 -8.83 1.77 0.48
C GLY A 49 -8.26 0.41 0.91
N CYS A 50 -7.41 -0.19 0.05
CA CYS A 50 -6.73 -1.45 0.40
C CYS A 50 -5.84 -1.31 1.64
N ALA A 51 -5.15 -0.17 1.78
CA ALA A 51 -4.28 0.09 2.91
C ALA A 51 -5.08 0.22 4.22
N GLU A 52 -6.20 0.93 4.22
CA GLU A 52 -7.08 1.05 5.40
C GLU A 52 -7.61 -0.31 5.85
N GLU A 53 -8.11 -1.12 4.91
CA GLU A 53 -8.56 -2.48 5.21
C GLU A 53 -7.43 -3.37 5.75
N PHE A 54 -6.24 -3.29 5.15
CA PHE A 54 -5.09 -4.06 5.60
C PHE A 54 -4.65 -3.67 7.01
N LEU A 55 -4.50 -2.37 7.28
CA LEU A 55 -4.08 -1.86 8.59
C LEU A 55 -5.08 -2.22 9.69
N ALA A 56 -6.38 -2.15 9.39
CA ALA A 56 -7.43 -2.62 10.30
C ALA A 56 -7.29 -4.11 10.62
N ARG A 57 -7.06 -4.96 9.61
CA ARG A 57 -6.87 -6.41 9.80
C ARG A 57 -5.61 -6.78 10.58
N GLN A 58 -4.58 -5.94 10.53
CA GLN A 58 -3.32 -6.16 11.24
C GLN A 58 -3.31 -5.56 12.65
N ASP A 59 -4.39 -4.91 13.09
CA ASP A 59 -4.42 -4.13 14.34
C ASP A 59 -3.25 -3.13 14.39
N ALA A 60 -3.01 -2.45 13.27
CA ALA A 60 -1.84 -1.59 13.10
C ALA A 60 -1.95 -0.32 13.96
N GLN A 61 -0.79 0.13 14.46
CA GLN A 61 -0.71 1.29 15.34
C GLN A 61 -1.14 2.58 14.61
N PRO A 62 -1.92 3.48 15.24
CA PRO A 62 -2.26 4.76 14.65
C PRO A 62 -1.03 5.59 14.26
N GLY A 63 -1.14 6.35 13.17
CA GLY A 63 -0.07 7.21 12.70
C GLY A 63 -0.16 7.62 11.24
N VAL A 64 0.88 8.30 10.76
CA VAL A 64 1.00 8.65 9.35
C VAL A 64 1.79 7.57 8.63
N TYR A 65 1.18 6.96 7.63
CA TYR A 65 1.76 5.93 6.79
C TYR A 65 2.10 6.46 5.40
N SER A 66 3.24 6.02 4.88
CA SER A 66 3.59 6.06 3.47
C SER A 66 3.47 4.64 2.93
N VAL A 67 2.53 4.41 2.03
CA VAL A 67 2.26 3.09 1.44
C VAL A 67 2.82 3.06 0.03
N ALA A 68 3.73 2.13 -0.24
CA ALA A 68 4.40 2.00 -1.53
C ALA A 68 3.99 0.70 -2.22
N VAL A 69 3.52 0.80 -3.46
CA VAL A 69 3.15 -0.35 -4.29
C VAL A 69 4.25 -0.62 -5.31
N TRP A 70 4.67 -1.87 -5.38
CA TRP A 70 5.76 -2.35 -6.22
C TRP A 70 5.29 -3.44 -7.18
N ARG A 71 5.72 -3.34 -8.44
CA ARG A 71 5.58 -4.39 -9.45
C ARG A 71 6.99 -4.87 -9.83
N GLY A 72 7.36 -6.04 -9.32
CA GLY A 72 8.76 -6.48 -9.35
C GLY A 72 9.66 -5.43 -8.65
N PRO A 73 10.72 -4.93 -9.32
CA PRO A 73 11.60 -3.91 -8.75
C PRO A 73 11.08 -2.48 -8.93
N THR A 74 9.98 -2.27 -9.66
CA THR A 74 9.49 -0.92 -10.01
C THR A 74 8.43 -0.46 -9.03
N ARG A 75 8.63 0.70 -8.39
CA ARG A 75 7.59 1.36 -7.60
C ARG A 75 6.60 2.05 -8.53
N VAL A 76 5.32 1.70 -8.42
CA VAL A 76 4.27 2.11 -9.37
C VAL A 76 3.23 3.04 -8.76
N CYS A 77 3.14 3.11 -7.42
CA CYS A 77 2.28 4.04 -6.69
C CYS A 77 2.87 4.30 -5.30
N THR A 78 2.64 5.50 -4.77
CA THR A 78 2.92 5.82 -3.38
C THR A 78 1.82 6.73 -2.86
N VAL A 79 1.22 6.38 -1.72
CA VAL A 79 0.18 7.19 -1.08
C VAL A 79 0.53 7.50 0.37
N GLY A 80 0.20 8.71 0.79
CA GLY A 80 0.13 9.06 2.20
C GLY A 80 -1.24 8.74 2.77
N LEU A 81 -1.27 8.18 3.98
CA LEU A 81 -2.46 7.84 4.74
C LEU A 81 -2.28 8.28 6.20
N HIS A 82 -3.31 8.88 6.80
CA HIS A 82 -3.38 9.07 8.24
C HIS A 82 -4.31 8.01 8.82
N TRP A 83 -3.74 7.05 9.54
CA TRP A 83 -4.44 5.91 10.14
C TRP A 83 -4.76 6.20 11.60
N THR A 84 -6.01 5.99 12.02
CA THR A 84 -6.49 6.32 13.37
C THR A 84 -6.70 5.11 14.28
N GLY A 85 -6.57 3.89 13.75
CA GLY A 85 -7.01 2.66 14.42
C GLY A 85 -8.45 2.30 14.06
#